data_AF-H5SLU1-F1
#
_entry.id   AF-H5SLU1-F1
#
_cell.length_a   1.000
_cell.length_b   1.000
_cell.length_c   1.000
_cell.angle_alpha   90.00
_cell.angle_beta   90.00
_cell.angle_gamma   90.00
#
_symmetry.space_group_name_H-M   'P 1'
#
loop_
_entity.id
_entity.type
_entity.pdbx_description
1 polymer ?
#
loop_
_entity_poly.entity_id
_entity_poly.type
_entity_poly.pdbx_seq_one_letter_code
_entity_poly.pdbx_strand_id
1 'polypeptide(L)'
;MNIAMRLPKLIVHLCKRPGKFREVAAIEQAMQALGENLPFALVHLNDDTSYRLFDTAHPTYVPKPGIKVDLNRHTALLFLDGRVPDASGQEVRKKRGVPRVLEVYLDRRSTIGANEFPRLVQQVFEFARVNWRGFNAQAIPATLNYSYLVARLVSEIGADNWNAIASSVSLRDKAWFL
;
A
#
# COMPACT_ATOMS: atom_id res chain seq x y z
N MET A 1 -3.76 -2.24 -34.41
CA MET A 1 -2.58 -2.95 -33.89
C MET A 1 -2.80 -3.17 -32.39
N ASN A 2 -3.27 -4.36 -32.00
CA ASN A 2 -3.66 -4.65 -30.63
C ASN A 2 -2.39 -5.09 -29.88
N ILE A 3 -1.75 -4.18 -29.16
CA ILE A 3 -0.64 -4.54 -28.28
C ILE A 3 -1.30 -5.25 -27.11
N ALA A 4 -1.31 -6.59 -27.13
CA ALA A 4 -1.64 -7.36 -25.96
C ALA A 4 -0.66 -6.95 -24.85
N MET A 5 -1.15 -6.19 -23.86
CA MET A 5 -0.37 -5.83 -22.68
C MET A 5 -0.05 -7.12 -21.93
N ARG A 6 1.11 -7.69 -22.20
CA ARG A 6 1.64 -8.78 -21.39
C ARG A 6 2.06 -8.20 -20.05
N LEU A 7 1.36 -8.58 -18.99
CA LEU A 7 1.72 -8.17 -17.63
C LEU A 7 3.05 -8.85 -17.28
N PRO A 8 4.10 -8.11 -16.88
CA PRO A 8 5.40 -8.72 -16.59
C PRO A 8 5.47 -9.32 -15.17
N LYS A 9 4.62 -8.83 -14.25
CA LYS A 9 4.47 -9.32 -12.87
C LYS A 9 3.20 -8.77 -12.23
N LEU A 10 2.69 -9.46 -11.21
CA LEU A 10 1.59 -8.99 -10.36
C LEU A 10 2.09 -8.67 -8.94
N ILE A 11 1.64 -7.56 -8.37
CA ILE A 11 1.92 -7.21 -6.97
C ILE A 11 0.59 -6.99 -6.27
N VAL A 12 0.34 -7.75 -5.22
CA VAL A 12 -0.91 -7.69 -4.45
C VAL A 12 -0.61 -7.12 -3.08
N HIS A 13 -1.16 -5.93 -2.80
CA HIS A 13 -1.09 -5.30 -1.48
C HIS A 13 -2.27 -5.75 -0.63
N LEU A 14 -1.98 -6.17 0.60
CA LEU A 14 -2.96 -6.73 1.53
C LEU A 14 -2.91 -5.97 2.86
N CYS A 15 -4.06 -5.60 3.41
CA CYS A 15 -4.19 -5.01 4.75
C CYS A 15 -4.13 -6.02 5.89
N LYS A 16 -4.07 -7.32 5.57
CA LYS A 16 -3.90 -8.41 6.53
C LYS A 16 -2.93 -9.45 5.98
N ARG A 17 -2.34 -10.27 6.87
CA ARG A 17 -1.52 -11.41 6.43
C ARG A 17 -2.37 -12.36 5.57
N PRO A 18 -1.89 -12.77 4.38
CA PRO A 18 -2.67 -13.65 3.51
C PRO A 18 -2.87 -15.03 4.14
N GLY A 19 -4.12 -15.46 4.24
CA GLY A 19 -4.49 -16.79 4.70
C GLY A 19 -4.16 -17.85 3.64
N LYS A 20 -3.64 -18.99 4.08
CA LYS A 20 -3.27 -20.10 3.18
C LYS A 20 -4.45 -20.60 2.35
N PHE A 21 -5.61 -20.80 2.99
CA PHE A 21 -6.78 -21.44 2.38
C PHE A 21 -7.76 -20.44 1.73
N ARG A 22 -7.47 -19.14 1.76
CA ARG A 22 -8.33 -18.10 1.19
C ARG A 22 -7.56 -17.26 0.19
N GLU A 23 -6.81 -16.26 0.66
CA GLU A 23 -6.16 -15.30 -0.23
C GLU A 23 -5.11 -15.95 -1.13
N VAL A 24 -4.27 -16.84 -0.58
CA VAL A 24 -3.24 -17.50 -1.38
C VAL A 24 -3.87 -18.44 -2.41
N ALA A 25 -4.80 -19.31 -1.98
CA ALA A 25 -5.48 -20.24 -2.87
C ALA A 25 -6.24 -19.51 -4.00
N ALA A 26 -6.92 -18.41 -3.70
CA ALA A 26 -7.63 -17.61 -4.71
C ALA A 26 -6.67 -16.98 -5.73
N ILE A 27 -5.50 -16.50 -5.30
CA ILE A 27 -4.49 -15.95 -6.19
C ILE A 27 -3.89 -17.05 -7.06
N GLU A 28 -3.55 -18.21 -6.50
CA GLU A 28 -3.05 -19.37 -7.26
C GLU A 28 -4.06 -19.83 -8.32
N GLN A 29 -5.34 -19.91 -7.98
CA GLN A 29 -6.41 -20.23 -8.92
C GLN A 29 -6.55 -19.18 -10.02
N ALA A 30 -6.48 -17.89 -9.68
CA ALA A 30 -6.53 -16.81 -10.66
C ALA A 30 -5.32 -16.85 -11.61
N MET A 31 -4.11 -17.15 -11.10
CA MET A 31 -2.91 -17.33 -11.92
C MET A 31 -3.05 -18.53 -12.87
N GLN A 32 -3.59 -19.66 -12.39
CA GLN A 32 -3.86 -20.84 -13.23
C GLN A 32 -4.86 -20.51 -14.35
N ALA A 33 -5.94 -19.79 -14.03
CA ALA A 33 -6.96 -19.40 -15.01
C ALA A 33 -6.43 -18.43 -16.08
N LEU A 34 -5.44 -17.59 -15.75
CA LEU A 34 -4.77 -16.71 -16.71
C LEU A 34 -3.89 -17.48 -17.71
N GLY A 35 -3.56 -18.76 -17.44
CA GLY A 35 -2.73 -19.59 -18.32
C GLY A 35 -1.27 -19.13 -18.44
N GLU A 36 -0.85 -18.18 -17.61
CA GLU A 36 0.49 -17.58 -17.61
C GLU A 36 1.21 -17.88 -16.30
N ASN A 37 2.49 -18.26 -16.37
CA ASN A 37 3.35 -18.36 -15.20
C ASN A 37 3.85 -16.96 -14.80
N LEU A 38 2.90 -16.09 -14.42
CA LEU A 38 3.14 -14.69 -14.09
C LEU A 38 3.80 -14.58 -12.69
N PRO A 39 5.00 -14.00 -12.57
CA PRO A 39 5.60 -13.76 -11.26
C PRO A 39 4.72 -12.85 -10.41
N PHE A 40 4.53 -13.20 -9.14
CA PHE A 40 3.72 -12.42 -8.22
C PHE A 40 4.38 -12.20 -6.86
N ALA A 41 4.03 -11.08 -6.23
CA ALA A 41 4.37 -10.75 -4.86
C ALA A 41 3.10 -10.51 -4.03
N LEU A 42 3.06 -11.13 -2.85
CA LEU A 42 2.04 -10.86 -1.83
C LEU A 42 2.69 -9.98 -0.76
N VAL A 43 2.28 -8.73 -0.71
CA VAL A 43 2.85 -7.73 0.20
C VAL A 43 1.81 -7.37 1.24
N HIS A 44 2.06 -7.78 2.48
CA HIS A 44 1.27 -7.36 3.62
C HIS A 44 1.75 -6.00 4.12
N LEU A 45 0.82 -5.08 4.32
CA LEU A 45 1.07 -3.73 4.76
C LEU A 45 0.35 -3.52 6.09
N ASN A 46 1.10 -3.55 7.19
CA ASN A 46 0.57 -3.42 8.54
C ASN A 46 0.84 -2.02 9.10
N ASP A 47 -0.21 -1.23 9.33
CA ASP A 47 -0.13 0.08 9.96
C ASP A 47 -0.39 0.07 11.48
N ASP A 48 -0.73 -1.10 12.03
CA ASP A 48 -0.88 -1.34 13.48
C ASP A 48 0.37 -2.02 14.05
N THR A 49 1.49 -1.31 13.97
CA THR A 49 2.77 -1.77 14.50
C THR A 49 3.18 -0.98 15.75
N SER A 50 3.82 -1.63 16.72
CA SER A 50 4.31 -0.99 17.95
C SER A 50 5.66 -0.29 17.76
N TYR A 51 6.34 -0.51 16.64
CA TYR A 51 7.63 0.12 16.36
C TYR A 51 7.50 1.64 16.18
N ARG A 52 8.51 2.37 16.68
CA ARG A 52 8.69 3.81 16.50
C ARG A 52 10.16 4.06 16.16
N LEU A 53 10.44 5.09 15.36
CA LEU A 53 11.80 5.53 15.06
C LEU A 53 11.97 6.97 15.48
N PHE A 54 13.13 7.24 16.05
CA PHE A 54 13.53 8.55 16.51
C PHE A 54 14.86 8.93 15.86
N ASP A 55 14.91 10.13 15.30
CA ASP A 55 16.11 10.72 14.72
C ASP A 55 16.87 11.48 15.81
N THR A 56 17.82 10.82 16.48
CA THR A 56 18.59 11.40 17.59
C THR A 56 19.52 12.53 17.15
N ALA A 57 19.72 12.74 15.84
CA ALA A 57 20.51 13.84 15.32
C ALA A 57 19.70 15.14 15.13
N HIS A 58 18.37 15.10 15.33
CA HIS A 58 17.51 16.28 15.20
C HIS A 58 16.80 16.62 16.52
N PRO A 59 16.69 17.90 16.92
CA PRO A 59 16.10 18.29 18.22
C PRO A 59 14.65 17.82 18.44
N THR A 60 13.90 17.58 17.37
CA THR A 60 12.51 17.10 17.47
C THR A 60 12.39 15.59 17.58
N TYR A 61 13.48 14.83 17.40
CA TYR A 61 13.50 13.38 17.32
C TYR A 61 12.64 12.78 16.19
N VAL A 62 12.07 13.60 15.30
CA VAL A 62 11.22 13.14 14.21
C VAL A 62 12.09 12.83 12.99
N PRO A 63 12.05 11.62 12.40
CA PRO A 63 12.78 11.33 11.17
C PRO A 63 12.19 12.03 9.93
N LYS A 64 12.97 12.05 8.84
CA LYS A 64 12.45 12.35 7.49
C LYS A 64 11.58 11.18 6.99
N PRO A 65 10.57 11.43 6.12
CA PRO A 65 9.86 10.35 5.44
C PRO A 65 10.78 9.62 4.45
N GLY A 66 10.46 8.37 4.13
CA GLY A 66 11.19 7.53 3.18
C GLY A 66 12.32 6.71 3.80
N ILE A 67 12.51 6.79 5.12
CA ILE A 67 13.44 5.90 5.81
C ILE A 67 12.87 4.48 5.79
N LYS A 68 13.69 3.54 5.32
CA LYS A 68 13.46 2.09 5.40
C LYS A 68 14.40 1.50 6.45
N VAL A 69 13.86 0.74 7.38
CA VAL A 69 14.64 -0.05 8.35
C VAL A 69 14.38 -1.53 8.07
N ASP A 70 15.40 -2.26 7.64
CA ASP A 70 15.28 -3.69 7.39
C ASP A 70 15.27 -4.46 8.72
N LEU A 71 14.22 -5.24 8.97
CA LEU A 71 14.17 -6.15 10.11
C LEU A 71 14.73 -7.53 9.73
N ASN A 72 14.43 -7.97 8.51
CA ASN A 72 14.99 -9.16 7.87
C ASN A 72 14.79 -9.07 6.35
N ARG A 73 15.18 -10.11 5.59
CA ARG A 73 15.07 -10.16 4.12
C ARG A 73 13.65 -10.03 3.55
N HIS A 74 12.62 -10.21 4.37
CA HIS A 74 11.21 -10.17 3.99
C HIS A 74 10.40 -9.12 4.75
N THR A 75 10.98 -8.43 5.74
CA THR A 75 10.25 -7.48 6.58
C THR A 75 11.05 -6.19 6.75
N ALA A 76 10.40 -5.06 6.53
CA ALA A 76 10.97 -3.74 6.76
C ALA A 76 9.95 -2.80 7.39
N LEU A 77 10.43 -1.85 8.19
CA LEU A 77 9.66 -0.69 8.61
C LEU A 77 9.86 0.43 7.59
N LEU A 78 8.78 1.08 7.20
CA LEU A 78 8.77 2.18 6.26
C LEU A 78 8.11 3.40 6.88
N PHE A 79 8.85 4.50 6.92
CA PHE A 79 8.38 5.77 7.46
C PHE A 79 7.71 6.58 6.36
N LEU A 80 6.39 6.73 6.43
CA LEU A 80 5.61 7.41 5.38
C LEU A 80 5.46 8.91 5.62
N ASP A 81 5.69 9.35 6.85
CA ASP A 81 5.51 10.73 7.30
C ASP A 81 6.71 11.14 8.16
N GLY A 82 6.98 12.42 8.27
CA GLY A 82 8.19 12.91 8.92
C GLY A 82 8.40 14.40 8.72
N ARG A 83 9.64 14.86 8.97
CA ARG A 83 10.05 16.24 8.68
C ARG A 83 10.22 16.43 7.18
N VAL A 84 9.71 17.55 6.68
CA VAL A 84 9.90 18.01 5.29
C VAL A 84 10.37 19.46 5.30
N PRO A 85 11.19 19.89 4.33
CA PRO A 85 11.58 21.29 4.20
C PRO A 85 10.35 22.18 4.02
N ASP A 86 10.30 23.29 4.74
CA ASP A 86 9.34 24.37 4.47
C ASP A 86 9.92 25.40 3.49
N ALA A 87 9.21 26.52 3.30
CA ALA A 87 9.62 27.58 2.38
C ALA A 87 10.95 28.24 2.75
N SER A 88 11.37 28.15 4.02
CA SER A 88 12.67 28.65 4.50
C SER A 88 13.79 27.61 4.38
N GLY A 89 13.47 26.38 3.98
CA GLY A 89 14.39 25.25 3.98
C GLY A 89 14.52 24.57 5.35
N GLN A 90 13.82 25.04 6.37
CA GLN A 90 13.82 24.40 7.69
C GLN A 90 13.00 23.11 7.65
N GLU A 91 13.55 22.04 8.24
CA GLU A 91 12.89 20.74 8.27
C GLU A 91 11.89 20.65 9.42
N VAL A 92 10.60 20.74 9.08
CA VAL A 92 9.50 20.78 10.05
C VAL A 92 8.48 19.68 9.77
N ARG A 93 7.70 19.29 10.80
CA ARG A 93 6.53 18.42 10.63
C ARG A 93 5.30 19.12 11.19
N LYS A 94 4.33 19.42 10.32
CA LYS A 94 3.10 20.14 10.69
C LYS A 94 2.09 19.27 11.46
N LYS A 95 2.13 17.95 11.27
CA LYS A 95 1.23 17.00 11.94
C LYS A 95 1.63 16.80 13.40
N ARG A 96 0.65 16.70 14.30
CA ARG A 96 0.86 16.34 15.71
C ARG A 96 0.96 14.82 15.88
N GLY A 97 1.50 14.38 17.02
CA GLY A 97 1.68 12.96 17.35
C GLY A 97 2.91 12.33 16.69
N VAL A 98 3.08 11.02 16.86
CA VAL A 98 4.25 10.30 16.35
C VAL A 98 4.09 10.01 14.85
N PRO A 99 5.15 10.10 14.02
CA PRO A 99 5.09 9.70 12.63
C PRO A 99 4.61 8.26 12.47
N ARG A 100 3.80 8.02 11.44
CA ARG A 100 3.32 6.67 11.16
C ARG A 100 4.41 5.81 10.53
N VAL A 101 4.43 4.57 10.98
CA VAL A 101 5.32 3.51 10.51
C VAL A 101 4.46 2.45 9.87
N LEU A 102 4.86 2.02 8.68
CA LEU A 102 4.24 0.89 8.00
C LEU A 102 5.21 -0.29 8.08
N GLU A 103 4.78 -1.39 8.68
CA GLU A 103 5.52 -2.65 8.59
C GLU A 103 5.13 -3.35 7.28
N VAL A 104 6.10 -3.47 6.38
CA VAL A 104 5.95 -4.09 5.07
C VAL A 104 6.51 -5.50 5.14
N TYR A 105 5.71 -6.49 4.77
CA TYR A 105 6.11 -7.90 4.75
C TYR A 105 5.87 -8.53 3.39
N LEU A 106 6.92 -9.08 2.79
CA LEU A 106 6.84 -9.93 1.59
C LEU A 106 6.59 -11.38 2.00
N ASP A 107 5.41 -11.89 1.67
CA ASP A 107 5.06 -13.27 1.97
C ASP A 107 5.98 -14.26 1.25
N ARG A 108 6.48 -15.26 1.98
CA ARG A 108 7.39 -16.29 1.45
C ARG A 108 6.76 -17.19 0.39
N ARG A 109 5.43 -17.18 0.24
CA ARG A 109 4.70 -17.88 -0.82
C ARG A 109 4.64 -17.07 -2.13
N SER A 110 5.20 -15.87 -2.15
CA SER A 110 5.43 -15.12 -3.39
C SER A 110 6.39 -15.88 -4.30
N THR A 111 6.17 -15.82 -5.61
CA THR A 111 7.14 -16.36 -6.59
C THR A 111 8.28 -15.38 -6.86
N ILE A 112 8.06 -14.09 -6.58
CA ILE A 112 9.13 -13.08 -6.56
C ILE A 112 10.03 -13.30 -5.33
N GLY A 113 11.34 -13.36 -5.59
CA GLY A 113 12.36 -13.56 -4.56
C GLY A 113 12.58 -12.34 -3.65
N ALA A 114 13.15 -12.60 -2.46
CA ALA A 114 13.46 -11.59 -1.45
C ALA A 114 14.45 -10.50 -1.93
N ASN A 115 15.22 -10.76 -2.99
CA ASN A 115 16.09 -9.77 -3.62
C ASN A 115 15.32 -8.58 -4.21
N GLU A 116 14.05 -8.77 -4.60
CA GLU A 116 13.20 -7.68 -5.09
C GLU A 116 12.54 -6.89 -3.94
N PHE A 117 12.64 -7.37 -2.70
CA PHE A 117 11.94 -6.76 -1.56
C PHE A 117 12.24 -5.26 -1.37
N PRO A 118 13.50 -4.77 -1.48
CA PRO A 118 13.77 -3.33 -1.40
C PRO A 118 13.00 -2.50 -2.43
N ARG A 119 12.83 -3.03 -3.65
CA ARG A 119 12.07 -2.37 -4.72
C ARG A 119 10.57 -2.36 -4.43
N LEU A 120 10.03 -3.44 -3.85
CA LEU A 120 8.63 -3.50 -3.42
C LEU A 120 8.36 -2.47 -2.31
N VAL A 121 9.27 -2.32 -1.33
CA VAL A 121 9.15 -1.32 -0.27
C VAL A 121 9.19 0.11 -0.85
N GLN A 122 10.06 0.37 -1.83
CA GLN A 122 10.07 1.64 -2.54
C GLN A 122 8.74 1.91 -3.26
N GLN A 123 8.18 0.92 -3.95
CA GLN A 123 6.87 1.07 -4.61
C GLN A 123 5.76 1.41 -3.60
N VAL A 124 5.76 0.78 -2.42
CA VAL A 124 4.81 1.10 -1.35
C VAL A 124 4.94 2.57 -0.92
N PHE A 125 6.18 3.08 -0.80
CA PHE A 125 6.43 4.48 -0.48
C PHE A 125 5.92 5.44 -1.57
N GLU A 126 6.17 5.11 -2.84
CA GLU A 126 5.70 5.89 -3.98
C GLU A 126 4.17 5.93 -4.03
N PHE A 127 3.50 4.80 -3.82
CA PHE A 127 2.04 4.75 -3.74
C PHE A 127 1.47 5.51 -2.55
N ALA A 128 2.23 5.70 -1.46
CA ALA A 128 1.80 6.54 -0.35
C ALA A 128 1.77 8.04 -0.67
N ARG A 129 2.39 8.44 -1.79
CA ARG A 129 2.42 9.80 -2.32
C ARG A 129 1.43 10.02 -3.46
N VAL A 130 0.79 8.96 -3.94
CA VAL A 130 -0.32 9.05 -4.88
C VAL A 130 -1.60 9.27 -4.08
N ASN A 131 -2.07 10.51 -4.01
CA ASN A 131 -3.34 10.82 -3.36
C ASN A 131 -4.07 11.97 -4.05
N TRP A 132 -5.27 11.69 -4.57
CA TRP A 132 -6.10 12.67 -5.27
C TRP A 132 -7.20 13.29 -4.40
N ARG A 133 -7.26 12.97 -3.10
CA ARG A 133 -8.23 13.53 -2.15
C ARG A 133 -7.90 14.96 -1.72
N GLY A 134 -6.66 15.41 -1.94
CA GLY A 134 -6.24 16.79 -1.70
C GLY A 134 -4.77 16.93 -1.31
N PHE A 135 -4.28 18.17 -1.33
CA PHE A 135 -2.86 18.50 -1.16
C PHE A 135 -2.26 18.18 0.22
N ASN A 136 -3.10 18.02 1.25
CA ASN A 136 -2.67 17.76 2.64
C ASN A 136 -3.01 16.34 3.13
N ALA A 137 -3.27 15.41 2.21
CA ALA A 137 -3.73 14.08 2.58
C ALA A 137 -2.69 13.30 3.42
N GLN A 138 -3.19 12.31 4.16
CA GLN A 138 -2.32 11.42 4.92
C GLN A 138 -1.53 10.52 3.98
N ALA A 139 -0.24 10.32 4.26
CA ALA A 139 0.57 9.37 3.52
C ALA A 139 0.14 7.94 3.90
N ILE A 140 -0.63 7.31 3.01
CA ILE A 140 -1.10 5.93 3.05
C ILE A 140 -1.01 5.44 1.60
N PRO A 141 -0.46 4.24 1.34
CA PRO A 141 -0.45 3.67 -0.01
C PRO A 141 -1.84 3.73 -0.65
N ALA A 142 -1.95 4.33 -1.84
CA ALA A 142 -3.22 4.49 -2.56
C ALA A 142 -3.98 3.17 -2.71
N THR A 143 -3.23 2.09 -2.94
CA THR A 143 -3.69 0.70 -3.01
C THR A 143 -4.42 0.21 -1.76
N LEU A 144 -4.11 0.73 -0.57
CA LEU A 144 -4.88 0.47 0.64
C LEU A 144 -5.97 1.52 0.86
N ASN A 145 -5.60 2.80 0.74
CA ASN A 145 -6.47 3.91 1.09
C ASN A 145 -7.73 3.93 0.23
N TYR A 146 -7.61 3.73 -1.08
CA TYR A 146 -8.76 3.75 -1.99
C TYR A 146 -9.64 2.51 -1.80
N SER A 147 -9.04 1.33 -1.56
CA SER A 147 -9.81 0.14 -1.19
C SER A 147 -10.58 0.33 0.12
N TYR A 148 -10.00 1.01 1.10
CA TYR A 148 -10.70 1.36 2.35
C TYR A 148 -11.87 2.32 2.11
N LEU A 149 -11.68 3.38 1.30
CA LEU A 149 -12.76 4.32 0.97
C LEU A 149 -13.93 3.63 0.27
N VAL A 150 -13.64 2.76 -0.70
CA VAL A 150 -14.64 1.93 -1.39
C VAL A 150 -15.36 1.03 -0.38
N ALA A 151 -14.61 0.28 0.43
CA ALA A 151 -15.19 -0.65 1.41
C ALA A 151 -16.11 0.07 2.42
N ARG A 152 -15.70 1.26 2.86
CA ARG A 152 -16.49 2.10 3.75
C ARG A 152 -17.82 2.53 3.12
N LEU A 153 -17.79 3.09 1.91
CA LEU A 153 -19.01 3.52 1.21
C LEU A 153 -19.96 2.36 0.93
N VAL A 154 -19.41 1.21 0.49
CA VAL A 154 -20.20 -0.01 0.29
C VAL A 154 -20.83 -0.49 1.61
N SER A 155 -20.10 -0.40 2.73
CA SER A 155 -20.62 -0.76 4.04
C SER A 155 -21.73 0.18 4.52
N GLU A 156 -21.69 1.46 4.17
CA GLU A 156 -22.72 2.45 4.54
C GLU A 156 -24.02 2.23 3.74
N ILE A 157 -23.91 1.84 2.47
CA ILE A 157 -25.06 1.62 1.57
C ILE A 157 -25.65 0.20 1.70
N GLY A 158 -24.83 -0.76 2.12
CA GLY A 158 -25.16 -2.19 2.16
C GLY A 158 -24.79 -2.90 0.85
N ALA A 159 -24.25 -4.12 0.97
CA ALA A 159 -23.69 -4.87 -0.16
C ALA A 159 -24.73 -5.20 -1.25
N ASP A 160 -25.96 -5.55 -0.86
CA ASP A 160 -27.03 -5.90 -1.81
C ASP A 160 -27.45 -4.69 -2.65
N ASN A 161 -27.60 -3.53 -2.01
CA ASN A 161 -27.92 -2.27 -2.66
C ASN A 161 -26.78 -1.81 -3.59
N TRP A 162 -25.53 -1.99 -3.15
CA TRP A 162 -24.36 -1.67 -3.96
C TRP A 162 -24.32 -2.49 -5.26
N ASN A 163 -24.62 -3.79 -5.22
CA ASN A 163 -24.60 -4.63 -6.41
C ASN A 163 -25.61 -4.15 -7.48
N ALA A 164 -26.78 -3.68 -7.06
CA ALA A 164 -27.76 -3.09 -7.97
C ALA A 164 -27.25 -1.78 -8.61
N ILE A 165 -26.61 -0.91 -7.83
CA ILE A 165 -26.02 0.36 -8.31
C ILE A 165 -24.85 0.11 -9.26
N ALA A 166 -23.92 -0.76 -8.89
CA ALA A 166 -22.75 -1.11 -9.69
C ALA A 166 -23.12 -1.74 -11.04
N SER A 167 -24.26 -2.45 -11.10
CA SER A 167 -24.77 -3.08 -12.33
C SER A 167 -25.51 -2.10 -13.25
N SER A 168 -25.96 -0.95 -12.74
CA SER A 168 -26.83 0.00 -13.46
C SER A 168 -26.11 1.25 -13.97
N VAL A 169 -24.91 1.56 -13.48
CA VAL A 169 -24.17 2.77 -13.81
C VAL A 169 -22.72 2.47 -14.18
N SER A 170 -22.19 3.15 -15.21
CA SER A 170 -20.76 3.08 -15.52
C SER A 170 -19.94 3.90 -14.53
N LEU A 171 -19.39 3.20 -13.53
CA LEU A 171 -18.51 3.76 -12.50
C LEU A 171 -17.04 3.36 -12.67
N ARG A 172 -16.74 2.49 -13.65
CA ARG A 172 -15.43 1.82 -13.82
C ARG A 172 -14.26 2.80 -13.91
N ASP A 173 -14.42 3.89 -14.65
CA ASP A 173 -13.33 4.82 -14.96
C ASP A 173 -13.42 6.12 -14.13
N LYS A 174 -14.23 6.13 -13.07
CA LYS A 174 -14.42 7.29 -12.19
C LYS A 174 -13.93 6.98 -10.79
N ALA A 175 -13.18 7.92 -10.19
CA ALA A 175 -12.77 7.83 -8.79
C ALA A 175 -13.87 8.35 -7.85
N TRP A 176 -15.07 7.76 -7.95
CA TRP A 176 -16.29 8.16 -7.20
C TRP A 176 -16.16 8.03 -5.68
N PHE A 177 -15.16 7.31 -5.20
CA PHE A 177 -14.89 7.06 -3.78
C PHE A 177 -14.04 8.14 -3.11
N LEU A 178 -13.54 9.14 -3.86
CA LEU A 178 -12.66 10.19 -3.34
C LEU A 178 -13.39 11.26 -2.55
#